data_AF-A0AAP9EUW2-F1
#
_entry.id   AF-A0AAP9EUW2-F1
#
_cell.length_a   1.000
_cell.length_b   1.000
_cell.length_c   1.000
_cell.angle_alpha   90.00
_cell.angle_beta   90.00
_cell.angle_gamma   90.00
#
_symmetry.space_group_name_H-M   'P 1'
#
loop_
_entity.id
_entity.type
_entity.pdbx_description
1 polymer ?
#
loop_
_entity_poly.entity_id
_entity_poly.type
_entity_poly.pdbx_seq_one_letter_code
_entity_poly.pdbx_strand_id
1 'polypeptide(L)'
;MSLLLPHLRRVRIEAEGLTATQWSSPQDKAKLANAILAFVAKGLPEEGFSKALYQRVSQMWGFIACFNRNGFAGRYFSSTQGRLAFLDQIIARGGIGDPAWTWSDVESRIAALLVEHQVLDLYRAELRQETVRGEQALLRRLIDRHGVPADHAGRISLAPALAAPLSRQQPVQMGLL
;
A
#
# COMPACT_ATOMS: atom_id res chain seq x y z
N MET A 1 9.17 -0.31 7.98
CA MET A 1 8.38 0.06 9.19
C MET A 1 6.88 0.01 8.84
N SER A 2 5.95 -0.10 9.80
CA SER A 2 4.51 -0.07 9.49
C SER A 2 4.02 1.38 9.35
N LEU A 3 3.40 1.70 8.21
CA LEU A 3 2.88 3.04 7.93
C LEU A 3 1.51 3.22 8.61
N LEU A 4 1.41 4.13 9.59
CA LEU A 4 0.15 4.44 10.23
C LEU A 4 -0.69 5.38 9.36
N LEU A 5 -1.99 5.12 9.24
CA LEU A 5 -2.93 5.90 8.43
C LEU A 5 -4.09 6.41 9.29
N PRO A 6 -3.88 7.45 10.13
CA PRO A 6 -4.88 7.92 11.08
C PRO A 6 -6.19 8.40 10.43
N HIS A 7 -6.12 8.91 9.20
CA HIS A 7 -7.29 9.39 8.46
C HIS A 7 -8.28 8.25 8.16
N LEU A 8 -7.80 7.04 7.85
CA LEU A 8 -8.65 5.86 7.66
C LEU A 8 -9.36 5.41 8.93
N ARG A 9 -8.86 5.75 10.12
CA ARG A 9 -9.47 5.33 11.39
C ARG A 9 -10.87 5.93 11.61
N ARG A 10 -11.14 7.08 10.98
CA ARG A 10 -12.43 7.78 11.08
C ARG A 10 -13.44 7.27 10.07
N VAL A 11 -12.97 6.62 9.01
CA VAL A 11 -13.81 6.07 7.94
C VAL A 11 -14.54 4.84 8.48
N ARG A 12 -15.84 4.79 8.20
CA ARG A 12 -16.70 3.67 8.57
C ARG A 12 -17.58 3.26 7.39
N ILE A 13 -17.80 1.97 7.28
CA ILE A 13 -18.80 1.39 6.40
C ILE A 13 -20.01 1.07 7.28
N GLU A 14 -21.12 1.73 6.97
CA GLU A 14 -22.40 1.55 7.65
C GLU A 14 -23.17 0.37 7.05
N ALA A 15 -24.09 -0.20 7.83
CA ALA A 15 -24.81 -1.41 7.46
C ALA A 15 -25.92 -1.15 6.43
N GLU A 16 -26.47 0.06 6.41
CA GLU A 16 -27.64 0.48 5.62
C GLU A 16 -27.43 0.38 4.10
N GLY A 17 -26.18 0.24 3.65
CA GLY A 17 -25.83 0.06 2.23
C GLY A 17 -25.36 -1.34 1.86
N LEU A 18 -25.42 -2.32 2.77
CA LEU A 18 -24.93 -3.68 2.56
C LEU A 18 -26.09 -4.67 2.38
N THR A 19 -25.93 -5.59 1.44
CA THR A 19 -26.93 -6.63 1.17
C THR A 19 -26.69 -7.81 2.08
N ALA A 20 -27.74 -8.25 2.78
CA ALA A 20 -27.67 -9.45 3.60
C ALA A 20 -27.40 -10.68 2.74
N THR A 21 -26.67 -11.66 3.29
CA THR A 21 -26.58 -13.00 2.73
C THR A 21 -27.32 -13.98 3.63
N GLN A 22 -27.52 -15.22 3.18
CA GLN A 22 -28.10 -16.28 4.02
C GLN A 22 -27.35 -16.49 5.36
N TRP A 23 -26.05 -16.20 5.39
CA TRP A 23 -25.19 -16.51 6.55
C TRP A 23 -24.69 -15.28 7.30
N SER A 24 -24.96 -14.07 6.82
CA SER A 24 -24.39 -12.85 7.41
C SER A 24 -25.31 -11.67 7.19
N SER A 25 -25.62 -11.00 8.31
CA SER A 25 -26.39 -9.76 8.31
C SER A 25 -25.56 -8.60 7.73
N PRO A 26 -26.21 -7.50 7.31
CA PRO A 26 -25.51 -6.27 6.95
C PRO A 26 -24.62 -5.74 8.10
N GLN A 27 -25.03 -5.93 9.35
CA GLN A 27 -24.26 -5.55 10.54
C GLN A 27 -23.00 -6.38 10.70
N ASP A 28 -23.07 -7.70 10.47
CA ASP A 28 -21.89 -8.57 10.48
C ASP A 28 -20.90 -8.16 9.40
N LYS A 29 -21.43 -7.85 8.21
CA LYS A 29 -20.63 -7.35 7.08
C LYS A 29 -19.91 -6.05 7.41
N ALA A 30 -20.64 -5.06 7.92
CA ALA A 30 -20.09 -3.77 8.34
C ALA A 30 -19.04 -3.93 9.45
N LYS A 31 -19.30 -4.79 10.45
CA LYS A 31 -18.35 -5.06 11.55
C LYS A 31 -17.02 -5.59 11.04
N LEU A 32 -17.05 -6.57 10.15
CA LEU A 32 -15.81 -7.11 9.57
C LEU A 32 -15.12 -6.07 8.68
N ALA A 33 -15.88 -5.37 7.82
CA ALA A 33 -15.32 -4.36 6.92
C ALA A 33 -14.56 -3.28 7.70
N ASN A 34 -15.17 -2.81 8.79
CA ASN A 34 -14.55 -1.85 9.71
C ASN A 34 -13.34 -2.43 10.46
N ALA A 35 -13.33 -3.73 10.77
CA ALA A 35 -12.15 -4.39 11.33
C ALA A 35 -10.99 -4.45 10.33
N ILE A 36 -11.27 -4.69 9.04
CA ILE A 36 -10.28 -4.65 7.95
C ILE A 36 -9.73 -3.23 7.79
N LEU A 37 -10.59 -2.21 7.72
CA LEU A 37 -10.16 -0.81 7.62
C LEU A 37 -9.32 -0.38 8.83
N ALA A 38 -9.69 -0.80 10.04
CA ALA A 38 -8.91 -0.53 11.24
C ALA A 38 -7.54 -1.25 11.22
N PHE A 39 -7.47 -2.44 10.62
CA PHE A 39 -6.22 -3.17 10.42
C PHE A 39 -5.30 -2.45 9.42
N VAL A 40 -5.85 -1.98 8.30
CA VAL A 40 -5.13 -1.14 7.33
C VAL A 40 -4.67 0.17 7.98
N ALA A 41 -5.53 0.83 8.77
CA ALA A 41 -5.21 2.09 9.45
C ALA A 41 -4.04 1.96 10.44
N LYS A 42 -3.84 0.76 11.01
CA LYS A 42 -2.70 0.42 11.89
C LYS A 42 -1.44 0.04 11.12
N GLY A 43 -1.45 0.10 9.79
CA GLY A 43 -0.31 -0.18 8.94
C GLY A 43 -0.08 -1.66 8.64
N LEU A 44 -1.12 -2.49 8.76
CA LEU A 44 -1.07 -3.93 8.49
C LEU A 44 0.02 -4.66 9.31
N PRO A 45 -0.02 -4.58 10.66
CA PRO A 45 0.93 -5.29 11.52
C PRO A 45 0.69 -6.80 11.44
N GLU A 46 1.73 -7.61 11.29
CA GLU A 46 1.60 -9.06 11.12
C GLU A 46 0.92 -9.72 12.33
N GLU A 47 1.31 -9.32 13.53
CA GLU A 47 0.77 -9.75 14.81
C GLU A 47 -0.69 -9.33 15.03
N GLY A 48 -1.14 -8.29 14.34
CA GLY A 48 -2.52 -7.80 14.40
C GLY A 48 -3.48 -8.61 13.52
N PHE A 49 -2.97 -9.51 12.67
CA PHE A 49 -3.80 -10.29 11.77
C PHE A 49 -4.46 -11.47 12.49
N SER A 50 -5.66 -11.22 13.02
CA SER A 50 -6.40 -12.18 13.84
C SER A 50 -6.94 -13.38 13.06
N LYS A 51 -7.32 -14.45 13.78
CA LYS A 51 -7.99 -15.63 13.18
C LYS A 51 -9.30 -15.25 12.49
N ALA A 52 -10.06 -14.32 13.08
CA ALA A 52 -11.34 -13.86 12.52
C ALA A 52 -11.14 -13.10 11.20
N LEU A 53 -10.12 -12.25 11.12
CA LEU A 53 -9.74 -11.58 9.87
C LEU A 53 -9.34 -12.62 8.82
N TYR A 54 -8.44 -13.54 9.17
CA TYR A 54 -7.98 -14.59 8.25
C TYR A 54 -9.12 -15.41 7.67
N GLN A 55 -10.03 -15.89 8.52
CA GLN A 55 -11.13 -16.77 8.09
C GLN A 55 -11.98 -16.16 6.99
N ARG A 56 -12.12 -14.83 6.93
CA ARG A 56 -12.84 -14.19 5.83
C ARG A 56 -11.93 -13.65 4.75
N VAL A 57 -10.89 -12.90 5.10
CA VAL A 57 -10.02 -12.23 4.14
C VAL A 57 -9.36 -13.23 3.19
N SER A 58 -9.01 -14.44 3.64
CA SER A 58 -8.42 -15.46 2.77
C SER A 58 -9.37 -15.97 1.66
N GLN A 59 -10.68 -15.75 1.82
CA GLN A 59 -11.71 -16.11 0.85
C GLN A 59 -12.16 -14.92 0.00
N MET A 60 -11.68 -13.72 0.31
CA MET A 60 -12.00 -12.48 -0.41
C MET A 60 -10.90 -12.17 -1.43
N TRP A 61 -11.24 -11.47 -2.51
CA TRP A 61 -10.31 -10.97 -3.53
C TRP A 61 -9.37 -12.02 -4.19
N GLY A 62 -9.66 -13.31 -4.05
CA GLY A 62 -8.90 -14.39 -4.68
C GLY A 62 -7.42 -14.43 -4.30
N PHE A 63 -7.09 -14.20 -3.02
CA PHE A 63 -5.73 -14.38 -2.54
C PHE A 63 -5.23 -15.81 -2.76
N ILE A 64 -3.90 -15.97 -2.85
CA ILE A 64 -3.29 -17.30 -2.95
C ILE A 64 -3.65 -18.10 -1.69
N ALA A 65 -4.05 -19.36 -1.87
CA ALA A 65 -4.39 -20.26 -0.78
C ALA A 65 -3.15 -20.62 0.06
N CYS A 66 -2.81 -19.78 1.03
CA CYS A 66 -1.84 -20.12 2.06
C CYS A 66 -2.43 -21.21 2.97
N PHE A 67 -1.63 -22.21 3.33
CA PHE A 67 -2.08 -23.35 4.14
C PHE A 67 -2.65 -22.93 5.52
N ASN A 68 -2.16 -21.83 6.08
CA ASN A 68 -2.61 -21.32 7.37
C ASN A 68 -2.47 -19.80 7.48
N ARG A 69 -3.03 -19.24 8.57
CA ARG A 69 -2.98 -17.81 8.89
C ARG A 69 -1.56 -17.25 8.93
N ASN A 70 -0.60 -17.98 9.50
CA ASN A 70 0.76 -17.48 9.67
C ASN A 70 1.47 -17.40 8.30
N GLY A 71 1.23 -18.36 7.40
CA GLY A 71 1.72 -18.30 6.02
C GLY A 71 1.12 -17.12 5.25
N PHE A 72 -0.18 -16.85 5.43
CA PHE A 72 -0.83 -15.68 4.85
C PHE A 72 -0.22 -14.37 5.39
N ALA A 73 -0.11 -14.26 6.71
CA ALA A 73 0.44 -13.08 7.37
C ALA A 73 1.90 -12.83 6.97
N GLY A 74 2.73 -13.87 6.96
CA GLY A 74 4.12 -13.77 6.52
C GLY A 74 4.25 -13.39 5.04
N ARG A 75 3.34 -13.85 4.17
CA ARG A 75 3.36 -13.51 2.73
C ARG A 75 3.07 -12.03 2.47
N TYR A 76 2.11 -11.46 3.20
CA TYR A 76 1.54 -10.15 2.90
C TYR A 76 1.91 -9.05 3.91
N PHE A 77 2.27 -9.37 5.15
CA PHE A 77 2.44 -8.37 6.22
C PHE A 77 3.85 -8.32 6.81
N SER A 78 4.78 -9.18 6.37
CA SER A 78 6.18 -9.16 6.83
C SER A 78 7.03 -8.03 6.24
N SER A 79 6.64 -7.49 5.08
CA SER A 79 7.41 -6.49 4.34
C SER A 79 6.50 -5.44 3.70
N THR A 80 7.04 -4.25 3.44
CA THR A 80 6.33 -3.15 2.75
C THR A 80 5.88 -3.59 1.35
N GLN A 81 6.71 -4.35 0.63
CA GLN A 81 6.34 -4.92 -0.67
C GLN A 81 5.17 -5.91 -0.57
N GLY A 82 5.17 -6.78 0.45
CA GLY A 82 4.05 -7.68 0.71
C GLY A 82 2.75 -6.92 0.98
N ARG A 83 2.83 -5.86 1.80
CA ARG A 83 1.67 -5.03 2.16
C ARG A 83 1.11 -4.32 0.94
N LEU A 84 1.99 -3.80 0.08
CA LEU A 84 1.63 -3.20 -1.19
C LEU A 84 0.93 -4.21 -2.11
N ALA A 85 1.46 -5.44 -2.24
CA ALA A 85 0.84 -6.49 -3.04
C ALA A 85 -0.56 -6.88 -2.52
N PHE A 86 -0.74 -6.91 -1.20
CA PHE A 86 -2.05 -7.14 -0.58
C PHE A 86 -3.06 -6.05 -0.95
N LEU A 87 -2.67 -4.78 -0.81
CA LEU A 87 -3.53 -3.63 -1.10
C LEU A 87 -3.84 -3.51 -2.60
N ASP A 88 -2.84 -3.73 -3.45
CA ASP A 88 -2.99 -3.76 -4.91
C ASP A 88 -3.99 -4.83 -5.35
N GLN A 89 -3.91 -6.04 -4.76
CA GLN A 89 -4.86 -7.11 -5.05
C GLN A 89 -6.30 -6.75 -4.64
N ILE A 90 -6.51 -6.13 -3.47
CA ILE A 90 -7.85 -5.66 -3.04
C ILE A 90 -8.43 -4.67 -4.05
N ILE A 91 -7.63 -3.68 -4.47
CA ILE A 91 -8.07 -2.64 -5.39
C ILE A 91 -8.32 -3.22 -6.79
N ALA A 92 -7.40 -4.03 -7.30
CA ALA A 92 -7.48 -4.58 -8.65
C ALA A 92 -8.63 -5.57 -8.83
N ARG A 93 -8.97 -6.33 -7.78
CA ARG A 93 -10.09 -7.28 -7.82
C ARG A 93 -11.43 -6.63 -7.53
N GLY A 94 -11.48 -5.66 -6.61
CA GLY A 94 -12.74 -5.07 -6.15
C GLY A 94 -13.70 -6.15 -5.65
N GLY A 95 -15.00 -5.93 -5.77
CA GLY A 95 -16.00 -6.96 -5.51
C GLY A 95 -16.58 -7.54 -6.80
N ILE A 96 -16.69 -8.86 -6.84
CA ILE A 96 -17.25 -9.59 -7.99
C ILE A 96 -18.34 -10.54 -7.49
N GLY A 97 -19.48 -10.55 -8.17
CA GLY A 97 -20.61 -11.42 -7.88
C GLY A 97 -21.79 -10.70 -7.23
N ASP A 98 -22.87 -11.44 -7.02
CA ASP A 98 -24.10 -10.92 -6.43
C ASP A 98 -23.93 -10.73 -4.91
N PRO A 99 -24.15 -9.52 -4.37
CA PRO A 99 -23.98 -9.24 -2.94
C PRO A 99 -25.00 -9.96 -2.04
N ALA A 100 -26.08 -10.52 -2.59
CA ALA A 100 -27.01 -11.40 -1.86
C ALA A 100 -26.41 -12.78 -1.55
N TRP A 101 -25.39 -13.20 -2.31
CA TRP A 101 -24.72 -14.50 -2.16
C TRP A 101 -23.24 -14.39 -1.80
N THR A 102 -22.66 -13.20 -1.98
CA THR A 102 -21.23 -12.93 -1.78
C THR A 102 -21.01 -11.69 -0.89
N TRP A 103 -19.75 -11.33 -0.70
CA TRP A 103 -19.32 -10.13 0.01
C TRP A 103 -18.88 -9.01 -0.96
N SER A 104 -19.31 -9.07 -2.23
CA SER A 104 -18.87 -8.18 -3.30
C SER A 104 -19.16 -6.69 -3.03
N ASP A 105 -20.23 -6.39 -2.31
CA ASP A 105 -20.55 -5.04 -1.84
C ASP A 105 -19.51 -4.49 -0.87
N VAL A 106 -19.12 -5.30 0.13
CA VAL A 106 -18.05 -4.97 1.08
C VAL A 106 -16.70 -4.86 0.38
N GLU A 107 -16.37 -5.82 -0.48
CA GLU A 107 -15.13 -5.86 -1.24
C GLU A 107 -14.95 -4.61 -2.10
N SER A 108 -16.00 -4.24 -2.86
CA SER A 108 -16.02 -3.04 -3.69
C SER A 108 -15.91 -1.76 -2.85
N ARG A 109 -16.63 -1.71 -1.72
CA ARG A 109 -16.60 -0.52 -0.86
C ARG A 109 -15.23 -0.30 -0.23
N ILE A 110 -14.57 -1.36 0.24
CA ILE A 110 -13.20 -1.26 0.78
C ILE A 110 -12.24 -0.81 -0.32
N ALA A 111 -12.29 -1.44 -1.51
CA ALA A 111 -11.42 -1.04 -2.63
C ALA A 111 -11.59 0.44 -2.98
N ALA A 112 -12.83 0.94 -3.07
CA ALA A 112 -13.12 2.34 -3.33
C ALA A 112 -12.51 3.28 -2.27
N LEU A 113 -12.62 2.94 -0.99
CA LEU A 113 -12.04 3.75 0.10
C LEU A 113 -10.51 3.75 0.07
N LEU A 114 -9.87 2.62 -0.26
CA LEU A 114 -8.41 2.57 -0.38
C LEU A 114 -7.90 3.44 -1.54
N VAL A 115 -8.66 3.52 -2.64
CA VAL A 115 -8.38 4.43 -3.76
C VAL A 115 -8.61 5.89 -3.36
N GLU A 116 -9.75 6.19 -2.74
CA GLU A 116 -10.12 7.54 -2.28
C GLU A 116 -9.05 8.13 -1.35
N HIS A 117 -8.51 7.32 -0.44
CA HIS A 117 -7.47 7.73 0.50
C HIS A 117 -6.03 7.54 -0.02
N GLN A 118 -5.85 7.20 -1.30
CA GLN A 118 -4.55 7.06 -1.96
C GLN A 118 -3.58 6.13 -1.20
N VAL A 119 -4.13 5.10 -0.55
CA VAL A 119 -3.37 4.25 0.37
C VAL A 119 -2.22 3.56 -0.34
N LEU A 120 -2.47 3.13 -1.58
CA LEU A 120 -1.49 2.42 -2.38
C LEU A 120 -0.32 3.34 -2.77
N ASP A 121 -0.57 4.62 -3.07
CA ASP A 121 0.48 5.57 -3.40
C ASP A 121 1.36 5.91 -2.20
N LEU A 122 0.78 5.95 -0.99
CA LEU A 122 1.55 6.10 0.24
C LEU A 122 2.49 4.91 0.47
N TYR A 123 2.02 3.67 0.28
CA TYR A 123 2.89 2.48 0.38
C TYR A 123 3.93 2.41 -0.74
N ARG A 124 3.60 2.85 -1.96
CA ARG A 124 4.58 2.99 -3.05
C ARG A 124 5.68 3.99 -2.69
N ALA A 125 5.32 5.11 -2.07
CA ALA A 125 6.28 6.11 -1.62
C ALA A 125 7.19 5.56 -0.51
N GLU A 126 6.64 4.87 0.49
CA GLU A 126 7.43 4.23 1.56
C GLU A 126 8.41 3.20 0.97
N LEU A 127 7.94 2.32 0.08
CA LEU A 127 8.78 1.31 -0.55
C LEU A 127 9.95 1.95 -1.31
N ARG A 128 9.71 3.02 -2.08
CA ARG A 128 10.78 3.76 -2.77
C ARG A 128 11.80 4.31 -1.79
N GLN A 129 11.37 4.87 -0.66
CA GLN A 129 12.28 5.39 0.36
C GLN A 129 13.08 4.28 1.04
N GLU A 130 12.48 3.12 1.31
CA GLU A 130 13.19 1.95 1.83
C GLU A 130 14.24 1.44 0.82
N THR A 131 13.90 1.35 -0.46
CA THR A 131 14.84 0.97 -1.53
C THR A 131 16.03 1.92 -1.61
N VAL A 132 15.79 3.24 -1.72
CA VAL A 132 16.86 4.23 -1.81
C VAL A 132 17.78 4.19 -0.58
N ARG A 133 17.21 4.08 0.63
CA ARG A 133 17.99 3.94 1.86
C ARG A 133 18.87 2.68 1.84
N GLY A 134 18.33 1.55 1.39
CA GLY A 134 19.06 0.30 1.25
C GLY A 134 20.21 0.39 0.23
N GLU A 135 19.95 1.00 -0.93
CA GLU A 135 20.95 1.23 -1.98
C GLU A 135 22.08 2.14 -1.50
N GLN A 136 21.75 3.24 -0.81
CA GLN A 136 22.75 4.14 -0.23
C GLN A 136 23.61 3.45 0.83
N ALA A 137 23.01 2.64 1.71
CA ALA A 137 23.74 1.88 2.72
C ALA A 137 24.66 0.83 2.08
N LEU A 138 24.18 0.14 1.04
CA LEU A 138 24.99 -0.81 0.28
C LEU A 138 26.16 -0.12 -0.42
N LEU A 139 25.90 1.00 -1.10
CA LEU A 139 26.93 1.80 -1.77
C LEU A 139 28.00 2.23 -0.76
N ARG A 140 27.60 2.72 0.42
CA ARG A 140 28.53 3.13 1.47
C ARG A 140 29.41 1.96 1.90
N ARG A 141 28.81 0.79 2.16
CA ARG A 141 29.54 -0.42 2.52
C ARG A 141 30.53 -0.87 1.44
N LEU A 142 30.17 -0.72 0.17
CA LEU A 142 31.05 -1.08 -0.95
C LEU A 142 32.23 -0.13 -1.06
N ILE A 143 32.00 1.18 -0.93
CA ILE A 143 33.06 2.20 -0.89
C ILE A 143 34.02 1.94 0.28
N ASP A 144 33.48 1.68 1.48
CA ASP A 144 34.30 1.44 2.67
C ASP A 144 35.16 0.16 2.53
N ARG A 145 34.66 -0.86 1.80
CA ARG A 145 35.36 -2.15 1.62
C ARG A 145 36.38 -2.13 0.49
N HIS A 146 36.10 -1.45 -0.61
CA HIS A 146 36.85 -1.55 -1.85
C HIS A 146 37.51 -0.24 -2.30
N GLY A 147 37.23 0.87 -1.62
CA GLY A 147 37.58 2.21 -2.08
C GLY A 147 36.70 2.66 -3.25
N VAL A 148 36.95 3.87 -3.76
CA VAL A 148 36.31 4.38 -4.99
C VAL A 148 37.22 4.04 -6.17
N PRO A 149 36.72 3.36 -7.22
CA PRO A 149 37.49 3.14 -8.45
C PRO A 149 38.02 4.46 -9.04
N ALA A 150 39.29 4.46 -9.47
CA ALA A 150 39.99 5.66 -9.92
C ALA A 150 39.35 6.35 -11.14
N ASP A 151 38.59 5.61 -11.95
CA ASP A 151 37.83 6.10 -13.11
C ASP A 151 36.52 6.83 -12.73
N HIS A 152 36.01 6.66 -11.51
CA HIS A 152 34.79 7.29 -11.00
C HIS A 152 35.05 8.54 -10.14
N ALA A 153 36.27 8.71 -9.61
CA ALA A 153 36.65 9.88 -8.80
C ALA A 153 36.46 11.21 -9.54
N GLY A 154 36.73 11.24 -10.86
CA GLY A 154 36.52 12.42 -11.70
C GLY A 154 35.06 12.78 -11.99
N ARG A 155 34.12 11.83 -11.85
CA ARG A 155 32.68 12.07 -12.10
C ARG A 155 31.92 12.48 -10.85
N ILE A 156 32.33 12.03 -9.66
CA ILE A 156 31.70 12.40 -8.37
C ILE A 156 31.88 13.90 -8.05
N SER A 157 32.96 14.54 -8.51
CA SER A 157 33.20 15.98 -8.32
C SER A 157 32.24 16.90 -9.10
N LEU A 158 31.45 16.38 -10.05
CA LEU A 158 30.51 17.16 -10.87
C LEU A 158 29.05 17.11 -10.37
N ALA A 159 28.76 16.32 -9.35
CA ALA A 159 27.41 16.14 -8.82
C ALA A 159 26.71 17.41 -8.23
N PRO A 160 27.38 18.47 -7.74
CA PRO A 160 26.66 19.65 -7.27
C PRO A 160 25.92 20.40 -8.39
N ALA A 161 26.33 20.23 -9.65
CA ALA A 161 25.76 20.95 -10.79
C ALA A 161 24.38 20.42 -11.24
N LEU A 162 24.00 19.19 -10.85
CA LEU A 162 22.71 18.59 -11.19
C LEU A 162 21.60 18.87 -10.16
N ALA A 163 21.94 19.50 -9.03
CA ALA A 163 20.99 19.85 -7.96
C ALA A 163 20.43 21.29 -8.09
N ALA A 164 20.88 22.07 -9.07
CA ALA A 164 20.31 23.38 -9.33
C ALA A 164 18.92 23.22 -9.97
N PRO A 165 17.86 23.88 -9.44
CA PRO A 165 16.58 23.87 -10.11
C PRO A 165 16.75 24.48 -11.50
N LEU A 166 16.27 23.77 -12.53
CA LEU A 166 16.12 24.33 -13.87
C LEU A 166 15.17 25.54 -13.77
N SER A 167 15.74 26.74 -13.72
CA SER A 167 14.98 27.98 -13.82
C SER A 167 14.14 27.93 -15.09
N ARG A 168 12.80 27.92 -14.93
CA ARG A 168 11.87 28.17 -16.04
C ARG A 168 12.28 29.47 -16.70
N GLN A 169 12.72 29.39 -17.95
CA GLN A 169 12.90 30.57 -18.79
C GLN A 169 11.55 31.31 -18.89
N GLN A 170 11.57 32.61 -18.64
CA GLN A 170 10.42 33.50 -18.81
C GLN A 170 10.01 33.55 -20.30
N PRO A 171 8.71 33.74 -20.60
CA PRO A 171 8.26 33.88 -21.98
C PRO A 171 8.80 35.17 -22.60
N VAL A 172 9.37 35.04 -23.80
CA VAL A 172 9.84 36.14 -24.63
C VAL A 172 8.64 37.00 -25.03
N GLN A 173 8.63 38.26 -24.59
CA GLN A 173 7.73 39.29 -25.15
C GLN A 173 8.17 39.59 -26.58
N MET A 174 7.36 39.17 -27.55
CA MET A 174 7.46 39.67 -28.92
C MET A 174 6.67 40.97 -29.02
N GLY A 175 7.39 42.10 -29.08
CA GLY A 175 6.82 43.39 -29.45
C GLY A 175 6.46 43.40 -30.94
N LEU A 176 5.21 43.77 -31.24
CA LEU A 176 4.81 44.15 -32.59
C LEU A 176 5.28 45.59 -32.86
N LEU A 177 6.02 45.76 -33.95
CA LEU A 177 5.99 46.97 -34.77
C LEU A 177 4.89 46.80 -35.83
#